data_AF-A0A2E7N5W9-F1
#
_entry.id   AF-A0A2E7N5W9-F1
#
_cell.length_a   1.000
_cell.length_b   1.000
_cell.length_c   1.000
_cell.angle_alpha   90.00
_cell.angle_beta   90.00
_cell.angle_gamma   90.00
#
_symmetry.space_group_name_H-M   'P 1'
#
loop_
_entity.id
_entity.type
_entity.pdbx_description
1 polymer ?
#
loop_
_entity_poly.entity_id
_entity_poly.type
_entity_poly.pdbx_seq_one_letter_code
_entity_poly.pdbx_strand_id
1 'polypeptide(L)'
;GEALEMIRRGRADVVIAGGTEAAVCEIGVAGFNACMALSTRNDAPQAASRPFDSGRDGFVLGEGCGVVVLESVTHAEARGAEVLAELAGYGASSDAHHVTQPHPEGEGAARAMKWAIDDAGLEPEDVDYVNAHGTSTPLNDKFETIALKRTYGDHAYNLKISSTKSMTGHLLGAAGGIEAAFSVLTVNEGVIPPTINIDDPDPECDLDYVPNKAEKQEVNVAMSNSLGFGGHNSSIIFKSFK
;
A
#
# COMPACT_ATOMS: atom_id res chain seq x y z
N GLY A 1 -11.18 -2.05 -4.46
CA GLY A 1 -12.28 -1.08 -4.55
C GLY A 1 -13.38 -1.55 -5.47
N GLU A 2 -13.34 -1.20 -6.75
CA GLU A 2 -14.47 -1.42 -7.68
C GLU A 2 -14.96 -2.88 -7.78
N ALA A 3 -14.06 -3.86 -7.71
CA ALA A 3 -14.45 -5.28 -7.71
C ALA A 3 -15.28 -5.68 -6.47
N LEU A 4 -14.95 -5.12 -5.30
CA LEU A 4 -15.75 -5.28 -4.07
C LEU A 4 -17.15 -4.70 -4.27
N GLU A 5 -17.23 -3.50 -4.84
CA GLU A 5 -18.50 -2.82 -5.11
C GLU A 5 -19.35 -3.56 -6.15
N MET A 6 -18.75 -4.20 -7.16
CA MET A 6 -19.47 -5.04 -8.11
C MET A 6 -20.16 -6.22 -7.39
N ILE A 7 -19.45 -6.89 -6.49
CA ILE A 7 -19.98 -8.02 -5.71
C ILE A 7 -21.05 -7.55 -4.73
N ARG A 8 -20.78 -6.50 -3.93
CA ARG A 8 -21.73 -5.94 -2.96
C ARG A 8 -23.04 -5.48 -3.61
N ARG A 9 -22.98 -4.97 -4.85
CA ARG A 9 -24.16 -4.54 -5.63
C ARG A 9 -24.85 -5.70 -6.37
N GLY A 10 -24.39 -6.94 -6.19
CA GLY A 10 -24.95 -8.13 -6.84
C GLY A 10 -24.76 -8.16 -8.35
N ARG A 11 -23.73 -7.47 -8.88
CA ARG A 11 -23.45 -7.44 -10.33
C ARG A 11 -22.60 -8.61 -10.80
N ALA A 12 -21.87 -9.26 -9.88
CA ALA A 12 -21.07 -10.44 -10.13
C ALA A 12 -20.90 -11.24 -8.84
N ASP A 13 -20.82 -12.57 -8.95
CA ASP A 13 -20.43 -13.45 -7.84
C ASP A 13 -18.93 -13.63 -7.75
N VAL A 14 -18.21 -13.46 -8.87
CA VAL A 14 -16.76 -13.63 -8.99
C VAL A 14 -16.19 -12.49 -9.84
N VAL A 15 -15.13 -11.86 -9.36
CA VAL A 15 -14.39 -10.81 -10.08
C VAL A 15 -12.90 -11.07 -9.99
N ILE A 16 -12.22 -11.09 -11.14
CA ILE A 16 -10.76 -11.08 -11.22
C ILE A 16 -10.31 -9.62 -11.18
N ALA A 17 -9.52 -9.25 -10.18
CA ALA A 17 -9.10 -7.88 -9.96
C ALA A 17 -7.59 -7.81 -9.70
N GLY A 18 -6.96 -6.73 -10.10
CA GLY A 18 -5.51 -6.58 -9.95
C GLY A 18 -4.95 -5.51 -10.86
N GLY A 19 -3.65 -5.61 -11.13
CA GLY A 19 -2.94 -4.70 -12.03
C GLY A 19 -1.70 -5.36 -12.61
N THR A 20 -1.29 -4.88 -13.77
CA THR A 20 -0.05 -5.27 -14.44
C THR A 20 0.69 -4.01 -14.91
N GLU A 21 2.01 -4.08 -14.96
CA GLU A 21 2.83 -3.04 -15.55
C GLU A 21 4.09 -3.66 -16.16
N ALA A 22 4.53 -3.11 -17.29
CA ALA A 22 5.78 -3.46 -17.98
C ALA A 22 6.47 -2.21 -18.52
N ALA A 23 6.63 -1.22 -17.64
CA ALA A 23 7.10 0.13 -17.99
C ALA A 23 8.62 0.29 -17.96
N VAL A 24 9.38 -0.77 -17.68
CA VAL A 24 10.86 -0.75 -17.69
C VAL A 24 11.36 -0.78 -19.14
N CYS A 25 11.20 0.36 -19.81
CA CYS A 25 11.67 0.60 -21.17
C CYS A 25 12.34 1.98 -21.24
N GLU A 26 13.10 2.24 -22.31
CA GLU A 26 13.86 3.49 -22.47
C GLU A 26 13.01 4.74 -22.25
N ILE A 27 11.80 4.78 -22.84
CA ILE A 27 10.91 5.94 -22.71
C ILE A 27 10.30 6.06 -21.32
N GLY A 28 9.99 4.95 -20.64
CA GLY A 28 9.47 4.94 -19.28
C GLY A 28 10.51 5.47 -18.29
N VAL A 29 11.73 4.94 -18.36
CA VAL A 29 12.86 5.39 -17.53
C VAL A 29 13.19 6.86 -17.83
N ALA A 30 13.30 7.23 -19.11
CA ALA A 30 13.60 8.62 -19.49
C ALA A 30 12.54 9.61 -19.00
N GLY A 31 11.25 9.26 -19.10
CA GLY A 31 10.14 10.09 -18.66
C GLY A 31 10.15 10.34 -17.16
N PHE A 32 10.27 9.29 -16.34
CA PHE A 32 10.31 9.46 -14.89
C PHE A 32 11.61 10.12 -14.41
N ASN A 33 12.73 9.87 -15.08
CA ASN A 33 13.99 10.56 -14.80
C ASN A 33 13.89 12.06 -15.13
N ALA A 34 13.26 12.44 -16.24
CA ALA A 34 13.05 13.84 -16.63
C ALA A 34 12.17 14.61 -15.62
N CYS A 35 11.27 13.91 -14.93
CA CYS A 35 10.46 14.46 -13.84
C CYS A 35 11.13 14.37 -12.47
N MET A 36 12.39 13.92 -12.39
CA MET A 36 13.16 13.74 -11.15
C MET A 36 12.47 12.83 -10.12
N ALA A 37 11.73 11.82 -10.59
CA ALA A 37 10.97 10.92 -9.72
C ALA A 37 11.74 9.64 -9.36
N LEU A 38 12.75 9.28 -10.17
CA LEU A 38 13.57 8.09 -9.97
C LEU A 38 14.74 8.36 -9.04
N SER A 39 15.11 7.35 -8.25
CA SER A 39 16.40 7.34 -7.56
C SER A 39 17.54 7.45 -8.57
N THR A 40 18.57 8.21 -8.22
CA THR A 40 19.79 8.41 -9.02
C THR A 40 21.01 7.68 -8.44
N ARG A 41 20.79 6.80 -7.45
CA ARG A 41 21.79 5.96 -6.79
C ARG A 41 22.29 4.81 -7.69
N ASN A 42 22.91 5.19 -8.80
CA ASN A 42 23.42 4.26 -9.81
C ASN A 42 24.66 3.47 -9.33
N ASP A 43 25.36 3.98 -8.32
CA ASP A 43 26.55 3.37 -7.71
C ASP A 43 26.22 2.26 -6.71
N ALA A 44 25.00 2.27 -6.15
CA ALA A 44 24.53 1.26 -5.19
C ALA A 44 23.03 0.93 -5.41
N PRO A 45 22.64 0.34 -6.57
CA PRO A 45 21.25 0.15 -6.94
C PRO A 45 20.46 -0.77 -6.02
N GLN A 46 21.10 -1.75 -5.37
CA GLN A 46 20.47 -2.66 -4.40
C GLN A 46 19.97 -1.91 -3.15
N ALA A 47 20.55 -0.75 -2.85
CA ALA A 47 20.18 0.10 -1.73
C ALA A 47 19.37 1.33 -2.18
N ALA A 48 18.93 1.41 -3.44
CA ALA A 48 18.28 2.60 -3.99
C ALA A 48 16.83 2.77 -3.53
N SER A 49 16.03 1.68 -3.47
CA SER A 49 14.70 1.75 -2.89
C SER A 49 14.79 1.59 -1.37
N ARG A 50 14.62 2.70 -0.68
CA ARG A 50 14.79 2.85 0.78
C ARG A 50 13.65 3.71 1.37
N PRO A 51 12.40 3.22 1.33
CA PRO A 51 11.28 3.96 1.89
C PRO A 51 11.54 4.36 3.34
N PHE A 52 11.20 5.60 3.71
CA PHE A 52 11.33 6.17 5.06
C PHE A 52 12.76 6.36 5.59
N ASP A 53 13.79 6.02 4.82
CA ASP A 53 15.21 6.32 5.10
C ASP A 53 15.54 7.79 4.77
N SER A 54 16.38 8.43 5.58
CA SER A 54 16.79 9.83 5.40
C SER A 54 17.54 10.07 4.08
N GLY A 55 18.18 9.03 3.54
CA GLY A 55 18.94 9.06 2.29
C GLY A 55 18.15 8.77 1.02
N ARG A 56 16.81 8.69 1.08
CA ARG A 56 15.94 8.44 -0.07
C ARG A 56 15.94 9.59 -1.07
N ASP A 57 15.99 9.29 -2.36
CA ASP A 57 16.10 10.29 -3.43
C ASP A 57 15.13 10.09 -4.59
N GLY A 58 14.24 9.09 -4.51
CA GLY A 58 13.29 8.77 -5.57
C GLY A 58 12.91 7.29 -5.57
N PHE A 59 11.88 6.94 -6.33
CA PHE A 59 11.49 5.54 -6.43
C PHE A 59 12.38 4.76 -7.40
N VAL A 60 12.44 3.43 -7.24
CA VAL A 60 13.05 2.52 -8.21
C VAL A 60 11.94 1.92 -9.05
N LEU A 61 11.98 2.08 -10.37
CA LEU A 61 10.93 1.55 -11.25
C LEU A 61 10.98 0.02 -11.30
N GLY A 62 9.83 -0.62 -11.10
CA GLY A 62 9.67 -2.06 -11.24
C GLY A 62 8.59 -2.42 -12.27
N GLU A 63 8.47 -3.70 -12.58
CA GLU A 63 7.43 -4.27 -13.45
C GLU A 63 6.90 -5.59 -12.89
N GLY A 64 5.70 -5.97 -13.30
CA GLY A 64 5.08 -7.22 -12.85
C GLY A 64 3.56 -7.23 -12.96
N CYS A 65 2.95 -8.15 -12.24
CA CYS A 65 1.51 -8.33 -12.21
C CYS A 65 1.09 -8.95 -10.88
N GLY A 66 -0.01 -8.45 -10.31
CA GLY A 66 -0.66 -9.04 -9.15
C GLY A 66 -2.15 -9.10 -9.38
N VAL A 67 -2.74 -10.28 -9.15
CA VAL A 67 -4.15 -10.55 -9.39
C VAL A 67 -4.72 -11.32 -8.20
N VAL A 68 -5.92 -10.93 -7.78
CA VAL A 68 -6.74 -11.63 -6.80
C VAL A 68 -8.05 -12.07 -7.45
N VAL A 69 -8.58 -13.18 -6.96
CA VAL A 69 -9.94 -13.63 -7.29
C VAL A 69 -10.82 -13.27 -6.10
N LEU A 70 -11.76 -12.35 -6.31
CA LEU A 70 -12.73 -11.95 -5.31
C LEU A 70 -14.05 -12.66 -5.59
N GLU A 71 -14.68 -13.18 -4.54
CA GLU A 71 -15.98 -13.84 -4.63
C GLU A 71 -16.94 -13.31 -3.57
N SER A 72 -18.24 -13.40 -3.85
CA SER A 72 -19.24 -13.30 -2.80
C SER A 72 -19.05 -14.45 -1.81
N VAL A 73 -19.16 -14.17 -0.51
CA VAL A 73 -18.97 -15.19 0.54
C VAL A 73 -19.91 -16.37 0.35
N THR A 74 -21.17 -16.11 -0.01
CA THR A 74 -22.18 -17.13 -0.27
C THR A 74 -21.80 -18.03 -1.45
N HIS A 75 -21.22 -17.49 -2.52
CA HIS A 75 -20.74 -18.28 -3.65
C HIS A 75 -19.52 -19.11 -3.26
N ALA A 76 -18.55 -18.50 -2.56
CA ALA A 76 -17.33 -19.17 -2.11
C ALA A 76 -17.65 -20.37 -1.20
N GLU A 77 -18.53 -20.18 -0.21
CA GLU A 77 -19.00 -21.23 0.70
C GLU A 77 -19.75 -22.35 -0.05
N ALA A 78 -20.64 -22.01 -0.97
CA ALA A 78 -21.44 -22.98 -1.70
C ALA A 78 -20.59 -23.95 -2.54
N ARG A 79 -19.45 -23.48 -3.06
CA ARG A 79 -18.50 -24.32 -3.81
C ARG A 79 -17.36 -24.89 -2.96
N GLY A 80 -17.34 -24.64 -1.65
CA GLY A 80 -16.29 -25.10 -0.73
C GLY A 80 -14.91 -24.51 -1.04
N ALA A 81 -14.87 -23.23 -1.43
CA ALA A 81 -13.62 -22.52 -1.67
C ALA A 81 -12.82 -22.32 -0.38
N GLU A 82 -11.49 -22.39 -0.46
CA GLU A 82 -10.63 -21.85 0.59
C GLU A 82 -10.65 -20.32 0.51
N VAL A 83 -10.97 -19.67 1.64
CA VAL A 83 -10.99 -18.21 1.75
C VAL A 83 -9.72 -17.77 2.45
N LEU A 84 -8.87 -17.03 1.72
CA LEU A 84 -7.58 -16.56 2.25
C LEU A 84 -7.73 -15.34 3.17
N ALA A 85 -8.65 -14.44 2.85
CA ALA A 85 -8.98 -13.24 3.63
C ALA A 85 -10.32 -12.65 3.15
N GLU A 86 -10.94 -11.84 3.98
CA GLU A 86 -12.08 -10.99 3.62
C GLU A 86 -11.57 -9.63 3.13
N LEU A 87 -11.99 -9.16 1.95
CA LEU A 87 -11.81 -7.75 1.55
C LEU A 87 -12.96 -6.93 2.16
N ALA A 88 -12.69 -6.31 3.31
CA ALA A 88 -13.72 -5.77 4.20
C ALA A 88 -14.04 -4.30 3.96
N GLY A 89 -13.06 -3.51 3.52
CA GLY A 89 -13.22 -2.06 3.40
C GLY A 89 -12.51 -1.47 2.19
N TYR A 90 -13.07 -0.38 1.66
CA TYR A 90 -12.47 0.42 0.60
C TYR A 90 -12.77 1.91 0.77
N GLY A 91 -11.74 2.73 0.63
CA GLY A 91 -11.84 4.18 0.56
C GLY A 91 -11.04 4.72 -0.62
N ALA A 92 -11.57 5.73 -1.28
CA ALA A 92 -10.87 6.46 -2.33
C ALA A 92 -11.19 7.95 -2.27
N SER A 93 -10.16 8.79 -2.40
CA SER A 93 -10.28 10.25 -2.38
C SER A 93 -9.41 10.86 -3.48
N SER A 94 -9.49 12.19 -3.63
CA SER A 94 -8.54 12.93 -4.44
C SER A 94 -8.06 14.18 -3.71
N ASP A 95 -6.76 14.47 -3.84
CA ASP A 95 -6.14 15.65 -3.25
C ASP A 95 -6.63 16.95 -3.88
N ALA A 96 -7.00 16.95 -5.17
CA ALA A 96 -7.34 18.14 -5.95
C ALA A 96 -6.36 19.32 -5.76
N HIS A 97 -5.07 19.00 -5.57
CA HIS A 97 -4.05 19.95 -5.13
C HIS A 97 -2.96 20.19 -6.19
N HIS A 98 -2.22 19.14 -6.55
CA HIS A 98 -1.16 19.18 -7.56
C HIS A 98 -1.17 17.88 -8.37
N VAL A 99 -0.71 17.95 -9.61
CA VAL A 99 -0.77 16.79 -10.54
C VAL A 99 0.15 15.64 -10.12
N THR A 100 1.28 15.93 -9.46
CA THR A 100 2.27 14.91 -9.07
C THR A 100 2.76 15.01 -7.63
N GLN A 101 2.34 16.05 -6.89
CA GLN A 101 2.77 16.24 -5.51
C GLN A 101 1.58 15.93 -4.60
N PRO A 102 1.76 15.08 -3.58
CA PRO A 102 0.73 14.84 -2.57
C PRO A 102 0.44 16.13 -1.79
N HIS A 103 -0.77 16.23 -1.23
CA HIS A 103 -1.12 17.34 -0.35
C HIS A 103 -0.19 17.37 0.89
N PRO A 104 0.41 18.53 1.24
CA PRO A 104 1.43 18.60 2.30
C PRO A 104 0.91 18.27 3.71
N GLU A 105 -0.40 18.35 3.92
CA GLU A 105 -1.06 17.93 5.17
C GLU A 105 -1.52 16.46 5.18
N GLY A 106 -1.25 15.69 4.12
CA GLY A 106 -1.67 14.28 4.00
C GLY A 106 -3.19 14.06 4.02
N GLU A 107 -3.99 15.10 3.78
CA GLU A 107 -5.43 15.10 4.07
C GLU A 107 -6.21 14.11 3.19
N GLY A 108 -5.94 14.08 1.88
CA GLY A 108 -6.62 13.15 0.97
C GLY A 108 -6.29 11.69 1.30
N ALA A 109 -5.02 11.37 1.55
CA ALA A 109 -4.60 10.05 1.99
C ALA A 109 -5.27 9.65 3.32
N ALA A 110 -5.27 10.54 4.31
CA ALA A 110 -5.92 10.30 5.60
C ALA A 110 -7.42 10.04 5.45
N ARG A 111 -8.08 10.78 4.57
CA ARG A 111 -9.50 10.61 4.25
C ARG A 111 -9.78 9.27 3.57
N ALA A 112 -8.93 8.83 2.64
CA ALA A 112 -9.06 7.52 1.99
C ALA A 112 -8.93 6.37 3.01
N MET A 113 -7.93 6.45 3.91
CA MET A 113 -7.76 5.47 4.98
C MET A 113 -8.96 5.45 5.92
N LYS A 114 -9.43 6.62 6.37
CA LYS A 114 -10.59 6.73 7.24
C LYS A 114 -11.86 6.15 6.61
N TRP A 115 -12.13 6.46 5.34
CA TRP A 115 -13.27 5.89 4.64
C TRP A 115 -13.18 4.37 4.48
N ALA A 116 -11.97 3.82 4.28
CA ALA A 116 -11.79 2.37 4.24
C ALA A 116 -12.08 1.72 5.61
N ILE A 117 -11.66 2.35 6.70
CA ILE A 117 -11.93 1.92 8.09
C ILE A 117 -13.43 1.96 8.37
N ASP A 118 -14.08 3.09 8.07
CA ASP A 118 -15.52 3.28 8.24
C ASP A 118 -16.33 2.27 7.40
N ASP A 119 -15.92 2.02 6.14
CA ASP A 119 -16.57 1.04 5.23
C ASP A 119 -16.40 -0.41 5.70
N ALA A 120 -15.31 -0.72 6.42
CA ALA A 120 -15.09 -2.01 7.06
C ALA A 120 -15.85 -2.17 8.39
N GLY A 121 -16.45 -1.09 8.92
CA GLY A 121 -17.10 -1.08 10.23
C GLY A 121 -16.11 -1.27 11.39
N LEU A 122 -14.90 -0.73 11.24
CA LEU A 122 -13.80 -0.83 12.21
C LEU A 122 -13.52 0.54 12.85
N GLU A 123 -12.80 0.53 13.96
CA GLU A 123 -12.12 1.70 14.50
C GLU A 123 -10.64 1.71 14.07
N PRO A 124 -9.94 2.86 14.10
CA PRO A 124 -8.52 2.92 13.77
C PRO A 124 -7.64 1.94 14.56
N GLU A 125 -7.98 1.70 15.83
CA GLU A 125 -7.29 0.80 16.76
C GLU A 125 -7.42 -0.68 16.39
N ASP A 126 -8.40 -1.05 15.56
CA ASP A 126 -8.59 -2.42 15.09
C ASP A 126 -7.60 -2.81 13.98
N VAL A 127 -6.91 -1.84 13.36
CA VAL A 127 -5.91 -2.12 12.32
C VAL A 127 -4.59 -2.53 12.96
N ASP A 128 -4.05 -3.68 12.55
CA ASP A 128 -2.79 -4.22 13.08
C ASP A 128 -1.59 -3.83 12.21
N TYR A 129 -1.80 -3.79 10.88
CA TYR A 129 -0.74 -3.63 9.90
C TYR A 129 -1.16 -2.71 8.73
N VAL A 130 -0.22 -1.88 8.26
CA VAL A 130 -0.37 -1.10 7.03
C VAL A 130 0.76 -1.41 6.06
N ASN A 131 0.42 -1.97 4.90
CA ASN A 131 1.30 -1.94 3.72
C ASN A 131 1.18 -0.54 3.09
N ALA A 132 2.12 0.33 3.42
CA ALA A 132 2.18 1.71 2.96
C ALA A 132 2.42 1.81 1.45
N HIS A 133 2.08 2.96 0.88
CA HIS A 133 2.49 3.30 -0.48
C HIS A 133 4.02 3.46 -0.56
N GLY A 134 4.65 4.15 0.39
CA GLY A 134 6.09 4.17 0.67
C GLY A 134 6.99 4.04 -0.56
N THR A 135 7.05 5.08 -1.39
CA THR A 135 7.72 5.02 -2.69
C THR A 135 9.22 5.28 -2.62
N SER A 136 9.79 5.60 -1.45
CA SER A 136 11.17 6.09 -1.35
C SER A 136 11.37 7.47 -1.98
N THR A 137 10.29 8.25 -2.14
CA THR A 137 10.40 9.64 -2.55
C THR A 137 10.36 10.55 -1.31
N PRO A 138 11.09 11.68 -1.30
CA PRO A 138 11.13 12.57 -0.15
C PRO A 138 9.75 13.04 0.32
N LEU A 139 8.89 13.42 -0.63
CA LEU A 139 7.56 13.95 -0.35
C LEU A 139 6.57 12.86 0.07
N ASN A 140 6.47 11.75 -0.67
CA ASN A 140 5.48 10.71 -0.36
C ASN A 140 5.65 10.19 1.07
N ASP A 141 6.85 9.72 1.41
CA ASP A 141 7.07 9.00 2.66
C ASP A 141 6.79 9.88 3.88
N LYS A 142 7.16 11.17 3.78
CA LYS A 142 6.84 12.19 4.77
C LYS A 142 5.34 12.42 4.90
N PHE A 143 4.66 12.71 3.80
CA PHE A 143 3.24 13.10 3.86
C PHE A 143 2.31 11.91 4.11
N GLU A 144 2.71 10.70 3.70
CA GLU A 144 2.04 9.47 4.08
C GLU A 144 2.19 9.21 5.58
N THR A 145 3.36 9.46 6.17
CA THR A 145 3.54 9.39 7.64
C THR A 145 2.62 10.38 8.35
N ILE A 146 2.50 11.62 7.87
CA ILE A 146 1.56 12.60 8.43
C ILE A 146 0.11 12.10 8.28
N ALA A 147 -0.25 11.53 7.13
CA ALA A 147 -1.57 10.98 6.89
C ALA A 147 -1.90 9.83 7.85
N LEU A 148 -0.96 8.91 8.08
CA LEU A 148 -1.09 7.80 9.02
C LEU A 148 -1.35 8.33 10.44
N LYS A 149 -0.55 9.28 10.91
CA LYS A 149 -0.73 9.89 12.24
C LYS A 149 -2.06 10.63 12.35
N ARG A 150 -2.54 11.23 11.26
CA ARG A 150 -3.85 11.90 11.21
C ARG A 150 -5.01 10.91 11.26
N THR A 151 -4.88 9.75 10.63
CA THR A 151 -5.93 8.71 10.62
C THR A 151 -5.99 7.95 11.93
N TYR A 152 -4.83 7.57 12.48
CA TYR A 152 -4.73 6.65 13.61
C TYR A 152 -4.46 7.33 14.96
N GLY A 153 -4.18 8.64 14.97
CA GLY A 153 -3.84 9.36 16.20
C GLY A 153 -2.66 8.73 16.91
N ASP A 154 -2.76 8.56 18.23
CA ASP A 154 -1.70 7.93 19.04
C ASP A 154 -1.47 6.45 18.68
N HIS A 155 -2.49 5.75 18.15
CA HIS A 155 -2.36 4.35 17.71
C HIS A 155 -1.36 4.19 16.57
N ALA A 156 -1.09 5.26 15.80
CA ALA A 156 -0.10 5.24 14.73
C ALA A 156 1.28 4.73 15.19
N TYR A 157 1.65 4.99 16.45
CA TYR A 157 2.92 4.58 17.03
C TYR A 157 2.96 3.11 17.50
N ASN A 158 1.81 2.45 17.56
CA ASN A 158 1.70 1.02 17.86
C ASN A 158 1.46 0.17 16.61
N LEU A 159 1.13 0.81 15.47
CA LEU A 159 0.94 0.14 14.19
C LEU A 159 2.26 -0.39 13.64
N LYS A 160 2.20 -1.59 13.05
CA LYS A 160 3.26 -2.05 12.16
C LYS A 160 3.00 -1.53 10.76
N ILE A 161 4.04 -0.97 10.15
CA ILE A 161 3.96 -0.38 8.83
C ILE A 161 5.11 -0.95 8.01
N SER A 162 4.89 -1.24 6.72
CA SER A 162 6.03 -1.52 5.84
C SER A 162 5.77 -1.03 4.43
N SER A 163 6.83 -0.86 3.66
CA SER A 163 6.74 -0.73 2.22
C SER A 163 7.48 -1.87 1.53
N THR A 164 6.70 -2.75 0.92
CA THR A 164 7.21 -3.86 0.10
C THR A 164 7.91 -3.37 -1.18
N LYS A 165 7.70 -2.11 -1.59
CA LYS A 165 8.45 -1.48 -2.70
C LYS A 165 9.94 -1.38 -2.43
N SER A 166 10.37 -1.42 -1.16
CA SER A 166 11.79 -1.55 -0.78
C SER A 166 12.46 -2.77 -1.42
N MET A 167 11.71 -3.84 -1.67
CA MET A 167 12.18 -5.10 -2.26
C MET A 167 11.81 -5.22 -3.74
N THR A 168 10.62 -4.75 -4.14
CA THR A 168 10.07 -4.96 -5.49
C THR A 168 10.27 -3.78 -6.43
N GLY A 169 10.63 -2.61 -5.91
CA GLY A 169 10.49 -1.33 -6.61
C GLY A 169 9.01 -0.91 -6.73
N HIS A 170 8.79 0.21 -7.40
CA HIS A 170 7.45 0.72 -7.67
C HIS A 170 6.94 0.22 -9.04
N LEU A 171 5.97 -0.69 -8.98
CA LEU A 171 5.36 -1.32 -10.15
C LEU A 171 4.21 -0.50 -10.80
N LEU A 172 4.11 0.79 -10.50
CA LEU A 172 3.04 1.68 -11.01
C LEU A 172 1.65 1.05 -10.90
N GLY A 173 0.99 0.76 -12.03
CA GLY A 173 -0.35 0.16 -12.08
C GLY A 173 -0.44 -1.26 -11.51
N ALA A 174 0.67 -2.01 -11.46
CA ALA A 174 0.72 -3.34 -10.83
C ALA A 174 0.87 -3.29 -9.31
N ALA A 175 1.32 -2.17 -8.74
CA ALA A 175 1.65 -2.06 -7.31
C ALA A 175 0.46 -2.47 -6.43
N GLY A 176 -0.73 -1.91 -6.69
CA GLY A 176 -1.93 -2.24 -5.92
C GLY A 176 -2.34 -3.71 -6.00
N GLY A 177 -2.02 -4.41 -7.09
CA GLY A 177 -2.30 -5.84 -7.25
C GLY A 177 -1.37 -6.72 -6.43
N ILE A 178 -0.06 -6.48 -6.50
CA ILE A 178 0.93 -7.27 -5.74
C ILE A 178 0.87 -6.97 -4.25
N GLU A 179 0.61 -5.72 -3.87
CA GLU A 179 0.51 -5.27 -2.49
C GLU A 179 -0.76 -5.79 -1.82
N ALA A 180 -1.86 -5.91 -2.57
CA ALA A 180 -3.04 -6.64 -2.10
C ALA A 180 -2.71 -8.11 -1.77
N ALA A 181 -1.95 -8.79 -2.64
CA ALA A 181 -1.53 -10.17 -2.38
C ALA A 181 -0.65 -10.28 -1.13
N PHE A 182 0.32 -9.37 -0.94
CA PHE A 182 1.15 -9.34 0.27
C PHE A 182 0.34 -9.07 1.55
N SER A 183 -0.64 -8.17 1.51
CA SER A 183 -1.52 -7.90 2.65
C SER A 183 -2.41 -9.09 2.99
N VAL A 184 -2.94 -9.80 1.98
CA VAL A 184 -3.70 -11.05 2.18
C VAL A 184 -2.80 -12.13 2.82
N LEU A 185 -1.58 -12.32 2.33
CA LEU A 185 -0.64 -13.27 2.90
C LEU A 185 -0.22 -12.88 4.33
N THR A 186 -0.05 -11.59 4.61
CA THR A 186 0.24 -11.10 5.96
C THR A 186 -0.86 -11.50 6.94
N VAL A 187 -2.12 -11.28 6.56
CA VAL A 187 -3.30 -11.67 7.38
C VAL A 187 -3.40 -13.19 7.55
N ASN A 188 -3.16 -13.95 6.47
CA ASN A 188 -3.32 -15.41 6.47
C ASN A 188 -2.18 -16.14 7.20
N GLU A 189 -0.94 -15.67 7.06
CA GLU A 189 0.26 -16.36 7.56
C GLU A 189 0.87 -15.72 8.81
N GLY A 190 0.43 -14.51 9.16
CA GLY A 190 0.95 -13.75 10.29
C GLY A 190 2.41 -13.32 10.11
N VAL A 191 2.84 -13.06 8.88
CA VAL A 191 4.20 -12.59 8.57
C VAL A 191 4.11 -11.20 7.97
N ILE A 192 4.65 -10.21 8.68
CA ILE A 192 4.73 -8.83 8.23
C ILE A 192 6.04 -8.65 7.45
N PRO A 193 5.98 -8.27 6.16
CA PRO A 193 7.18 -8.05 5.37
C PRO A 193 7.98 -6.85 5.91
N PRO A 194 9.31 -6.85 5.76
CA PRO A 194 10.11 -5.71 6.18
C PRO A 194 10.05 -4.57 5.17
N THR A 195 10.40 -3.37 5.65
CA THR A 195 10.97 -2.34 4.78
C THR A 195 12.48 -2.51 4.81
N ILE A 196 13.08 -3.02 3.73
CA ILE A 196 14.55 -3.15 3.63
C ILE A 196 15.20 -1.80 3.29
N ASN A 197 16.52 -1.71 3.48
CA ASN A 197 17.34 -0.54 3.17
C ASN A 197 17.06 0.70 4.05
N ILE A 198 16.54 0.51 5.26
CA ILE A 198 16.49 1.57 6.28
C ILE A 198 17.79 1.49 7.09
N ASP A 199 18.75 2.34 6.75
CA ASP A 199 20.05 2.45 7.43
C ASP A 199 20.04 3.61 8.44
N ASP A 200 19.41 4.73 8.07
CA ASP A 200 19.25 5.94 8.87
C ASP A 200 17.79 6.42 8.79
N PRO A 201 16.94 6.06 9.77
CA PRO A 201 15.53 6.46 9.77
C PRO A 201 15.37 7.99 9.69
N ASP A 202 14.51 8.47 8.80
CA ASP A 202 14.23 9.90 8.70
C ASP A 202 13.45 10.38 9.95
N PRO A 203 13.90 11.42 10.67
CA PRO A 203 13.16 11.98 11.80
C PRO A 203 11.74 12.47 11.48
N GLU A 204 11.43 12.76 10.22
CA GLU A 204 10.08 13.11 9.77
C GLU A 204 9.20 11.87 9.50
N CYS A 205 9.80 10.68 9.50
CA CYS A 205 9.18 9.37 9.38
C CYS A 205 9.41 8.62 10.71
N ASP A 206 8.59 8.88 11.73
CA ASP A 206 8.83 8.46 13.12
C ASP A 206 7.96 7.29 13.61
N LEU A 207 7.45 6.46 12.69
CA LEU A 207 6.64 5.28 13.00
C LEU A 207 7.45 3.97 12.90
N ASP A 208 6.85 2.84 13.28
CA ASP A 208 7.47 1.52 13.14
C ASP A 208 7.30 0.97 11.71
N TYR A 209 8.32 1.19 10.87
CA TYR A 209 8.35 0.74 9.47
C TYR A 209 8.89 -0.69 9.28
N VAL A 210 8.97 -1.50 10.34
CA VAL A 210 9.45 -2.89 10.31
C VAL A 210 10.80 -2.99 9.57
N PRO A 211 11.87 -2.32 10.09
CA PRO A 211 13.10 -2.15 9.33
C PRO A 211 13.86 -3.46 9.17
N ASN A 212 14.23 -3.77 7.92
CA ASN A 212 15.20 -4.77 7.48
C ASN A 212 14.94 -6.26 7.80
N LYS A 213 14.00 -6.59 8.69
CA LYS A 213 13.70 -7.97 9.05
C LYS A 213 12.20 -8.18 9.22
N ALA A 214 11.68 -9.21 8.55
CA ALA A 214 10.28 -9.61 8.68
C ALA A 214 9.96 -9.96 10.14
N GLU A 215 8.74 -9.61 10.55
CA GLU A 215 8.20 -9.93 11.87
C GLU A 215 7.10 -10.97 11.75
N LYS A 216 6.96 -11.82 12.78
CA LYS A 216 5.90 -12.83 12.84
C LYS A 216 4.99 -12.54 14.02
N GLN A 217 3.74 -12.23 13.74
CA GLN A 217 2.67 -12.04 14.73
C GLN A 217 1.30 -12.28 14.10
N GLU A 218 0.28 -12.52 14.92
CA GLU A 218 -1.10 -12.58 14.42
C GLU A 218 -1.50 -11.21 13.88
N VAL A 219 -2.03 -11.17 12.64
CA VAL A 219 -2.54 -9.97 11.99
C VAL A 219 -3.98 -10.27 11.59
N ASN A 220 -4.94 -9.66 12.29
CA ASN A 220 -6.35 -9.81 11.99
C ASN A 220 -6.82 -8.81 10.95
N VAL A 221 -6.21 -7.61 10.91
CA VAL A 221 -6.60 -6.52 10.00
C VAL A 221 -5.37 -5.89 9.36
N ALA A 222 -5.32 -5.90 8.02
CA ALA A 222 -4.29 -5.25 7.23
C ALA A 222 -4.88 -4.21 6.28
N MET A 223 -4.30 -3.01 6.24
CA MET A 223 -4.59 -1.99 5.23
C MET A 223 -3.51 -1.99 4.13
N SER A 224 -3.90 -1.76 2.88
CA SER A 224 -2.97 -1.49 1.77
C SER A 224 -3.27 -0.12 1.17
N ASN A 225 -2.26 0.75 1.13
CA ASN A 225 -2.36 2.10 0.58
C ASN A 225 -1.80 2.21 -0.84
N SER A 226 -2.45 3.03 -1.67
CA SER A 226 -1.98 3.42 -2.99
C SER A 226 -2.25 4.90 -3.22
N LEU A 227 -1.18 5.71 -3.24
CA LEU A 227 -1.24 7.17 -3.30
C LEU A 227 -0.59 7.64 -4.60
N GLY A 228 -1.34 7.54 -5.70
CA GLY A 228 -0.81 7.68 -7.04
C GLY A 228 -0.60 9.12 -7.50
N PHE A 229 0.32 9.29 -8.47
CA PHE A 229 0.36 10.49 -9.30
C PHE A 229 -1.03 10.77 -9.90
N GLY A 230 -1.36 12.05 -10.06
CA GLY A 230 -2.71 12.53 -10.35
C GLY A 230 -3.52 12.87 -9.11
N GLY A 231 -2.98 12.60 -7.91
CA GLY A 231 -3.64 12.89 -6.64
C GLY A 231 -4.77 11.91 -6.34
N HIS A 232 -4.63 10.65 -6.78
CA HIS A 232 -5.57 9.57 -6.49
C HIS A 232 -5.11 8.84 -5.24
N ASN A 233 -5.92 8.88 -4.18
CA ASN A 233 -5.62 8.13 -2.96
C ASN A 233 -6.61 6.98 -2.82
N SER A 234 -6.11 5.78 -2.57
CA SER A 234 -6.95 4.62 -2.31
C SER A 234 -6.38 3.78 -1.18
N SER A 235 -7.26 3.32 -0.31
CA SER A 235 -6.96 2.38 0.76
C SER A 235 -7.95 1.22 0.72
N ILE A 236 -7.46 0.01 0.91
CA ILE A 236 -8.28 -1.20 1.03
C ILE A 236 -7.91 -1.95 2.31
N ILE A 237 -8.90 -2.60 2.93
CA ILE A 237 -8.72 -3.35 4.19
C ILE A 237 -9.03 -4.82 3.97
N PHE A 238 -8.12 -5.68 4.42
CA PHE A 238 -8.28 -7.11 4.48
C PHE A 238 -8.42 -7.56 5.94
N LYS A 239 -9.30 -8.54 6.19
CA LYS A 239 -9.49 -9.16 7.49
C LYS A 239 -9.26 -10.66 7.43
N SER A 240 -8.82 -11.24 8.55
CA SER A 240 -8.80 -12.70 8.72
C SER A 240 -10.22 -13.25 8.57
N PHE A 241 -10.41 -14.27 7.76
CA PHE A 241 -11.70 -14.95 7.62
C PHE A 241 -11.79 -16.05 8.70
N LYS A 242 -12.76 -15.93 9.63
CA LYS A 242 -12.96 -16.84 10.76
C LYS A 242 -14.35 -17.49 10.69
#